data_AF-A0A8H7HX53-F1
#
_entry.id   AF-A0A8H7HX53-F1
#
_cell.length_a   1.000
_cell.length_b   1.000
_cell.length_c   1.000
_cell.angle_alpha   90.00
_cell.angle_beta   90.00
_cell.angle_gamma   90.00
#
_symmetry.space_group_name_H-M   'P 1'
#
loop_
_entity.id
_entity.type
_entity.pdbx_description
1 polymer ?
#
loop_
_entity_poly.entity_id
_entity_poly.type
_entity_poly.pdbx_seq_one_letter_code
_entity_poly.pdbx_strand_id
1 'polypeptide(L)'
;MYGFECFGIAYPQVPLLPTDPYSRAQVRYTVDSVTKSVLPPFYRLLQAQEEDKRDEARQDLYKGLQTFAEGITGPFWAGEQFTHADIALLPFIVRLPILETHRSFKRTEVGHGFEAYAERVVNIPSVQRTLSDAERYEEVYERYLRNETQSEVAKSTRAGRILP
;
A
#
# COMPACT_ATOMS: atom_id res chain seq x y z
N MET A 1 -9.64 6.14 11.28
CA MET A 1 -10.54 6.28 10.11
C MET A 1 -10.99 7.73 9.82
N TYR A 2 -10.38 8.79 10.38
CA TYR A 2 -10.88 10.18 10.23
C TYR A 2 -10.01 11.12 9.35
N GLY A 3 -8.81 10.72 8.94
CA GLY A 3 -7.86 11.66 8.31
C GLY A 3 -8.16 12.01 6.85
N PHE A 4 -8.67 11.06 6.06
CA PHE A 4 -8.81 11.22 4.62
C PHE A 4 -10.07 11.99 4.20
N GLU A 5 -11.15 11.94 4.97
CA GLU A 5 -12.41 12.59 4.60
C GLU A 5 -12.37 14.13 4.67
N CYS A 6 -11.52 14.71 5.54
CA CYS A 6 -11.43 16.17 5.70
C CYS A 6 -10.91 16.89 4.45
N PHE A 7 -10.00 16.29 3.68
CA PHE A 7 -9.39 16.96 2.53
C PHE A 7 -10.38 17.13 1.37
N GLY A 8 -11.20 16.11 1.08
CA GLY A 8 -12.22 16.18 0.03
C GLY A 8 -13.35 17.17 0.33
N ILE A 9 -13.64 17.43 1.61
CA ILE A 9 -14.65 18.42 2.04
C ILE A 9 -14.08 19.84 1.98
N ALA A 10 -12.80 20.03 2.32
CA ALA A 10 -12.14 21.33 2.31
C ALA A 10 -11.77 21.83 0.91
N TYR A 11 -11.56 20.92 -0.05
CA TYR A 11 -11.17 21.25 -1.43
C TYR A 11 -12.07 20.52 -2.46
N PRO A 12 -13.35 20.92 -2.58
CA PRO A 12 -14.33 20.25 -3.44
C PRO A 12 -13.98 20.27 -4.94
N GLN A 13 -13.09 21.17 -5.36
CA GLN A 13 -12.63 21.30 -6.75
C GLN A 13 -11.76 20.13 -7.23
N VAL A 14 -11.24 19.29 -6.34
CA VAL A 14 -10.52 18.05 -6.68
C VAL A 14 -11.14 16.87 -5.92
N PRO A 15 -12.30 16.36 -6.36
CA PRO A 15 -12.98 15.29 -5.65
C PRO A 15 -12.15 14.00 -5.74
N LEU A 16 -11.70 13.49 -4.59
CA LEU A 16 -10.98 12.21 -4.46
C LEU A 16 -11.93 11.01 -4.30
N LEU A 17 -13.23 11.24 -4.44
CA LEU A 17 -14.27 10.24 -4.44
C LEU A 17 -15.15 10.43 -5.70
N PRO A 18 -15.63 9.35 -6.31
CA PRO A 18 -16.63 9.43 -7.36
C PRO A 18 -17.93 10.10 -6.86
N THR A 19 -18.66 10.72 -7.78
CA THR A 19 -19.98 11.31 -7.49
C THR A 19 -21.05 10.26 -7.28
N ASP A 20 -20.97 9.17 -8.05
CA ASP A 20 -21.90 8.05 -7.94
C ASP A 20 -21.82 7.39 -6.54
N PRO A 21 -22.94 7.22 -5.83
CA PRO A 21 -22.94 6.64 -4.48
C PRO A 21 -22.35 5.25 -4.40
N TYR A 22 -22.56 4.41 -5.42
CA TYR A 22 -22.07 3.03 -5.44
C TYR A 22 -20.56 3.00 -5.67
N SER A 23 -20.04 3.70 -6.67
CA SER A 23 -18.59 3.82 -6.90
C SER A 23 -17.88 4.46 -5.70
N ARG A 24 -18.50 5.43 -5.03
CA ARG A 24 -17.96 6.00 -3.78
C ARG A 24 -17.89 4.98 -2.65
N ALA A 25 -18.89 4.13 -2.51
CA ALA A 25 -18.89 3.05 -1.52
C ALA A 25 -17.80 2.02 -1.84
N GLN A 26 -17.61 1.67 -3.11
CA GLN A 26 -16.52 0.80 -3.56
C GLN A 26 -15.15 1.36 -3.22
N VAL A 27 -14.88 2.65 -3.49
CA VAL A 27 -13.60 3.28 -3.13
C VAL A 27 -13.35 3.19 -1.62
N ARG A 28 -14.36 3.49 -0.79
CA ARG A 28 -14.25 3.38 0.68
C ARG A 28 -13.98 1.94 1.13
N TYR A 29 -14.68 0.98 0.54
CA TYR A 29 -14.45 -0.44 0.81
C TYR A 29 -13.02 -0.85 0.47
N THR A 30 -12.51 -0.41 -0.69
CA THR A 30 -11.14 -0.70 -1.11
C THR A 30 -10.10 -0.10 -0.16
N VAL A 31 -10.31 1.13 0.33
CA VAL A 31 -9.42 1.74 1.34
C VAL A 31 -9.36 0.89 2.62
N ASP A 32 -10.51 0.41 3.08
CA ASP A 32 -10.59 -0.48 4.25
C ASP A 32 -9.95 -1.85 3.97
N SER A 33 -10.16 -2.40 2.78
CA SER A 33 -9.53 -3.65 2.31
C SER A 33 -8.00 -3.54 2.27
N VAL A 34 -7.44 -2.45 1.73
CA VAL A 34 -5.99 -2.21 1.76
C VAL A 34 -5.48 -2.24 3.20
N THR A 35 -6.16 -1.53 4.11
CA THR A 35 -5.77 -1.45 5.52
C THR A 35 -5.78 -2.81 6.21
N LYS A 36 -6.71 -3.69 5.87
CA LYS A 36 -6.87 -5.01 6.51
C LYS A 36 -6.07 -6.12 5.85
N SER A 37 -5.91 -6.07 4.54
CA SER A 37 -5.42 -7.20 3.73
C SER A 37 -4.04 -6.95 3.10
N VAL A 38 -3.57 -5.71 3.01
CA VAL A 38 -2.25 -5.39 2.45
C VAL A 38 -1.27 -4.98 3.55
N LEU A 39 -1.69 -4.10 4.47
CA LEU A 39 -0.81 -3.54 5.50
C LEU A 39 -0.25 -4.61 6.45
N PRO A 40 -1.07 -5.49 7.08
CA PRO A 40 -0.54 -6.51 7.97
C PRO A 40 0.46 -7.46 7.31
N PRO A 41 0.20 -8.09 6.15
CA PRO A 41 1.17 -8.96 5.51
C PRO A 41 2.41 -8.21 5.01
N PHE A 42 2.29 -6.95 4.57
CA PHE A 42 3.44 -6.11 4.22
C PHE A 42 4.42 -5.99 5.40
N TYR A 43 3.92 -5.60 6.58
CA TYR A 43 4.78 -5.45 7.76
C TYR A 43 5.26 -6.78 8.34
N ARG A 44 4.46 -7.85 8.26
CA ARG A 44 4.90 -9.21 8.61
C ARG A 44 6.06 -9.65 7.72
N LEU A 45 5.94 -9.50 6.40
CA LEU A 45 6.98 -9.87 5.46
C LEU A 45 8.26 -9.07 5.69
N LEU A 46 8.12 -7.76 5.91
CA LEU A 46 9.26 -6.88 6.16
C LEU A 46 10.06 -7.31 7.40
N GLN A 47 9.39 -7.68 8.49
CA GLN A 47 10.00 -7.98 9.79
C GLN A 47 10.35 -9.46 10.00
N ALA A 48 9.74 -10.37 9.24
CA ALA A 48 9.95 -11.81 9.42
C ALA A 48 11.43 -12.18 9.19
N GLN A 49 11.98 -12.92 10.16
CA GLN A 49 13.36 -13.43 10.14
C GLN A 49 13.43 -14.89 9.68
N GLU A 50 12.38 -15.66 9.99
CA GLU A 50 12.24 -17.08 9.61
C GLU A 50 11.64 -17.19 8.20
N GLU A 51 12.18 -18.09 7.36
CA GLU A 51 11.76 -18.22 5.96
C GLU A 51 10.29 -18.64 5.83
N ASP A 52 9.83 -19.61 6.63
CA ASP A 52 8.42 -20.05 6.60
C ASP A 52 7.44 -18.90 6.86
N LYS A 53 7.78 -17.99 7.78
CA LYS A 53 6.98 -16.80 8.09
C LYS A 53 7.05 -15.75 6.98
N ARG A 54 8.19 -15.65 6.29
CA ARG A 54 8.33 -14.79 5.11
C ARG A 54 7.47 -15.32 3.98
N ASP A 55 7.45 -16.63 3.76
CA ASP A 55 6.65 -17.26 2.71
C ASP A 55 5.15 -17.07 2.93
N GLU A 56 4.67 -17.33 4.15
CA GLU A 56 3.27 -17.08 4.52
C GLU A 56 2.89 -15.61 4.30
N ALA A 57 3.68 -14.68 4.85
CA ALA A 57 3.39 -13.25 4.74
C ALA A 57 3.46 -12.75 3.29
N ARG A 58 4.37 -13.30 2.48
CA ARG A 58 4.50 -12.99 1.05
C ARG A 58 3.29 -13.47 0.25
N GLN A 59 2.82 -14.70 0.50
CA GLN A 59 1.61 -15.21 -0.14
C GLN A 59 0.37 -14.39 0.24
N ASP A 60 0.25 -13.99 1.50
CA ASP A 60 -0.86 -13.15 1.95
C ASP A 60 -0.78 -11.74 1.36
N LEU A 61 0.42 -11.18 1.21
CA LEU A 61 0.61 -9.90 0.54
C LEU A 61 0.21 -9.99 -0.94
N TYR A 62 0.60 -11.06 -1.64
CA TYR A 62 0.18 -11.28 -3.02
C TYR A 62 -1.33 -11.34 -3.15
N LYS A 63 -2.03 -12.11 -2.28
CA LYS A 63 -3.50 -12.18 -2.29
C LYS A 63 -4.13 -10.80 -2.07
N GLY A 64 -3.65 -10.05 -1.08
CA GLY A 64 -4.18 -8.70 -0.81
C GLY A 64 -4.00 -7.74 -1.98
N LEU A 65 -2.83 -7.77 -2.63
CA LEU A 65 -2.55 -6.94 -3.80
C LEU A 65 -3.32 -7.41 -5.04
N GLN A 66 -3.53 -8.71 -5.21
CA GLN A 66 -4.36 -9.28 -6.28
C GLN A 66 -5.81 -8.79 -6.17
N THR A 67 -6.42 -8.90 -4.98
CA THR A 67 -7.79 -8.39 -4.74
C THR A 67 -7.87 -6.89 -5.00
N PHE A 68 -6.86 -6.10 -4.61
CA PHE A 68 -6.84 -4.68 -4.97
C PHE A 68 -6.78 -4.49 -6.49
N ALA A 69 -5.90 -5.25 -7.16
CA ALA A 69 -5.62 -5.11 -8.58
C ALA A 69 -6.80 -5.55 -9.48
N GLU A 70 -7.63 -6.49 -9.04
CA GLU A 70 -8.89 -6.85 -9.70
C GLU A 70 -9.84 -5.65 -9.86
N GLY A 71 -9.78 -4.69 -8.93
CA GLY A 71 -10.58 -3.48 -8.97
C GLY A 71 -10.03 -2.37 -9.88
N ILE A 72 -8.85 -2.56 -10.48
CA ILE A 72 -8.26 -1.56 -11.38
C ILE A 72 -9.01 -1.55 -12.71
N THR A 73 -9.68 -0.44 -12.99
CA THR A 73 -10.54 -0.30 -14.18
C THR A 73 -9.96 0.59 -15.28
N GLY A 74 -8.79 1.20 -15.07
CA GLY A 74 -8.12 2.04 -16.06
C GLY A 74 -6.72 2.46 -15.63
N PRO A 75 -6.25 3.69 -15.94
CA PRO A 75 -4.93 4.15 -15.51
C PRO A 75 -4.79 4.22 -13.98
N PHE A 76 -5.90 4.45 -13.27
CA PHE A 76 -6.05 4.41 -11.82
C PHE A 76 -7.12 3.37 -11.40
N TRP A 77 -7.30 3.19 -10.09
CA TRP A 77 -8.23 2.20 -9.56
C TRP A 77 -9.67 2.43 -10.07
N ALA A 78 -10.14 3.68 -9.99
CA ALA A 78 -11.47 4.08 -10.47
C ALA A 78 -11.45 4.62 -11.92
N GLY A 79 -10.67 4.01 -12.81
CA GLY A 79 -10.59 4.39 -14.21
C GLY A 79 -9.66 5.59 -14.41
N GLU A 80 -10.16 6.67 -15.01
CA GLU A 80 -9.41 7.91 -15.25
C GLU A 80 -9.25 8.80 -14.01
N GLN A 81 -10.04 8.55 -12.96
CA GLN A 81 -10.03 9.36 -11.75
C GLN A 81 -9.05 8.80 -10.71
N PHE A 82 -8.13 9.64 -10.23
CA PHE A 82 -7.29 9.32 -9.07
C PHE A 82 -8.10 9.54 -7.78
N THR A 83 -8.19 8.50 -6.95
CA THR A 83 -9.10 8.46 -5.79
C THR A 83 -8.39 8.08 -4.49
N HIS A 84 -9.15 8.05 -3.40
CA HIS A 84 -8.67 7.55 -2.11
C HIS A 84 -8.15 6.11 -2.14
N ALA A 85 -8.67 5.25 -3.03
CA ALA A 85 -8.17 3.89 -3.16
C ALA A 85 -6.70 3.88 -3.59
N ASP A 86 -6.35 4.72 -4.57
CA ASP A 86 -4.98 4.88 -5.06
C ASP A 86 -4.08 5.47 -3.96
N ILE A 87 -4.55 6.52 -3.28
CA ILE A 87 -3.82 7.20 -2.20
C ILE A 87 -3.54 6.25 -1.02
N ALA A 88 -4.50 5.39 -0.67
CA ALA A 88 -4.34 4.46 0.45
C ALA A 88 -3.23 3.43 0.20
N LEU A 89 -3.10 2.96 -1.04
CA LEU A 89 -2.09 1.96 -1.40
C LEU A 89 -0.73 2.59 -1.75
N LEU A 90 -0.72 3.83 -2.26
CA LEU A 90 0.47 4.50 -2.79
C LEU A 90 1.71 4.47 -1.88
N PRO A 91 1.64 4.76 -0.56
CA PRO A 91 2.80 4.67 0.31
C PRO A 91 3.46 3.28 0.28
N PHE A 92 2.67 2.22 0.16
CA PHE A 92 3.18 0.86 0.14
C PHE A 92 3.80 0.51 -1.22
N ILE A 93 3.24 1.01 -2.32
CA ILE A 93 3.80 0.85 -3.67
C ILE A 93 5.22 1.41 -3.74
N VAL A 94 5.42 2.64 -3.22
CA VAL A 94 6.74 3.29 -3.16
C VAL A 94 7.77 2.44 -2.40
N ARG A 95 7.33 1.59 -1.47
CA ARG A 95 8.18 0.77 -0.61
C ARG A 95 8.32 -0.68 -1.07
N LEU A 96 7.59 -1.11 -2.11
CA LEU A 96 7.73 -2.44 -2.67
C LEU A 96 9.17 -2.78 -3.09
N PRO A 97 10.00 -1.85 -3.63
CA PRO A 97 11.39 -2.16 -3.99
C PRO A 97 12.23 -2.72 -2.83
N ILE A 98 11.91 -2.35 -1.58
CA ILE A 98 12.58 -2.88 -0.38
C ILE A 98 12.25 -4.37 -0.22
N LEU A 99 10.99 -4.75 -0.43
CA LEU A 99 10.57 -6.15 -0.38
C LEU A 99 11.09 -6.95 -1.58
N GLU A 100 11.22 -6.31 -2.75
CA GLU A 100 11.80 -6.92 -3.94
C GLU A 100 13.28 -7.26 -3.73
N THR A 101 14.01 -6.34 -3.10
CA THR A 101 15.44 -6.49 -2.81
C THR A 101 15.70 -7.50 -1.68
N HIS A 102 14.93 -7.44 -0.59
CA HIS A 102 15.29 -8.14 0.66
C HIS A 102 14.39 -9.33 1.02
N ARG A 103 13.22 -9.44 0.38
CA ARG A 103 12.15 -10.37 0.78
C ARG A 103 11.62 -11.24 -0.36
N SER A 104 12.32 -11.25 -1.49
CA SER A 104 11.97 -12.09 -2.65
C SER A 104 10.52 -11.88 -3.13
N PHE A 105 9.97 -10.70 -2.87
CA PHE A 105 8.69 -10.27 -3.45
C PHE A 105 8.95 -9.82 -4.89
N LYS A 106 7.96 -9.94 -5.77
CA LYS A 106 8.05 -9.38 -7.13
C LYS A 106 6.70 -8.79 -7.51
N ARG A 107 6.65 -7.49 -7.75
CA ARG A 107 5.40 -6.83 -8.17
C ARG A 107 4.83 -7.40 -9.48
N THR A 108 5.68 -7.97 -10.34
CA THR A 108 5.32 -8.64 -11.60
C THR A 108 4.43 -9.88 -11.37
N GLU A 109 4.56 -10.54 -10.22
CA GLU A 109 3.82 -11.76 -9.87
C GLU A 109 2.43 -11.45 -9.30
N VAL A 110 2.08 -10.18 -9.06
CA VAL A 110 0.74 -9.78 -8.60
C VAL A 110 -0.30 -10.00 -9.69
N GLY A 111 0.02 -9.73 -10.96
CA GLY A 111 -0.93 -9.85 -12.07
C GLY A 111 -1.89 -8.66 -12.20
N HIS A 112 -2.96 -8.84 -12.98
CA HIS A 112 -4.04 -7.84 -13.19
C HIS A 112 -3.56 -6.43 -13.61
N GLY A 113 -2.44 -6.34 -14.33
CA GLY A 113 -1.85 -5.04 -14.74
C GLY A 113 -1.28 -4.21 -13.58
N PHE A 114 -1.11 -4.81 -12.39
CA PHE A 114 -0.65 -4.11 -11.19
C PHE A 114 0.70 -3.42 -11.37
N GLU A 115 1.65 -4.05 -12.06
CA GLU A 115 2.96 -3.44 -12.31
C GLU A 115 2.85 -2.12 -13.09
N ALA A 116 2.13 -2.13 -14.21
CA ALA A 116 1.93 -0.92 -15.02
C ALA A 116 1.16 0.17 -14.25
N TYR A 117 0.21 -0.23 -13.40
CA TYR A 117 -0.47 0.68 -12.48
C TYR A 117 0.50 1.28 -11.45
N ALA A 118 1.31 0.44 -10.79
CA ALA A 118 2.28 0.83 -9.78
C ALA A 118 3.31 1.84 -10.33
N GLU A 119 3.84 1.57 -11.53
CA GLU A 119 4.74 2.50 -12.21
C GLU A 119 4.07 3.84 -12.50
N ARG A 120 2.81 3.83 -12.94
CA ARG A 120 2.08 5.06 -13.24
C ARG A 120 1.84 5.91 -12.00
N VAL A 121 1.36 5.31 -10.91
CA VAL A 121 1.01 6.07 -9.69
C VAL A 121 2.24 6.65 -8.99
N VAL A 122 3.38 5.96 -9.04
CA VAL A 122 4.63 6.49 -8.48
C VAL A 122 5.11 7.70 -9.27
N ASN A 123 4.95 7.71 -10.60
CA ASN A 123 5.42 8.80 -11.47
C ASN A 123 4.50 10.03 -11.52
N ILE A 124 3.41 10.07 -10.74
CA ILE A 124 2.54 11.26 -10.68
C ILE A 124 3.35 12.45 -10.09
N PRO A 125 3.31 13.65 -10.70
CA PRO A 125 4.09 14.80 -10.22
C PRO A 125 3.83 15.24 -8.77
N SER A 126 2.61 15.06 -8.26
CA SER A 126 2.30 15.30 -6.84
C SER A 126 2.96 14.27 -5.93
N VAL A 127 3.03 13.01 -6.36
CA VAL A 127 3.66 11.92 -5.61
C VAL A 127 5.17 12.12 -5.56
N GLN A 128 5.80 12.39 -6.70
CA GLN A 128 7.25 12.62 -6.79
C GLN A 128 7.72 13.74 -5.85
N ARG A 129 6.93 14.80 -5.66
CA ARG A 129 7.23 15.88 -4.71
C ARG A 129 7.18 15.47 -3.23
N THR A 130 6.62 14.31 -2.91
CA THR A 130 6.49 13.78 -1.54
C THR A 130 7.47 12.65 -1.24
N LEU A 131 8.18 12.14 -2.24
CA LEU A 131 9.13 11.06 -2.06
C LEU A 131 10.41 11.60 -1.42
N SER A 132 10.90 10.87 -0.42
CA SER A 132 12.27 11.05 0.06
C SER A 132 13.26 10.34 -0.87
N ASP A 133 14.55 10.65 -0.73
CA ASP A 133 15.60 9.93 -1.44
C ASP A 133 15.59 8.43 -1.10
N ALA A 134 15.86 7.58 -2.10
CA ALA A 134 15.83 6.13 -1.96
C ALA A 134 16.78 5.62 -0.86
N GLU A 135 17.96 6.23 -0.73
CA GLU A 135 18.95 5.91 0.32
C GLU A 135 18.38 6.14 1.73
N ARG A 136 17.60 7.21 1.91
CA ARG A 136 16.96 7.51 3.18
C ARG A 136 15.83 6.53 3.51
N TYR A 137 15.16 5.99 2.49
CA TYR A 137 14.22 4.88 2.69
C TYR A 137 14.97 3.64 3.15
N GLU A 138 16.08 3.27 2.51
CA GLU A 138 16.86 2.09 2.88
C GLU A 138 17.32 2.14 4.35
N GLU A 139 17.91 3.27 4.78
CA GLU A 139 18.36 3.47 6.17
C GLU A 139 17.24 3.31 7.21
N VAL A 140 16.06 3.85 6.92
CA VAL A 140 14.91 3.76 7.84
C VAL A 140 14.40 2.32 7.93
N TYR A 141 14.38 1.62 6.81
CA TYR A 141 13.82 0.27 6.73
C TYR A 141 14.81 -0.81 7.15
N GLU A 142 16.11 -0.51 7.18
CA GLU A 142 17.13 -1.41 7.72
C GLU A 142 16.80 -1.90 9.15
N ARG A 143 16.30 -1.00 10.01
CA ARG A 143 15.87 -1.35 11.38
C ARG A 143 14.65 -2.27 11.40
N TYR A 144 13.77 -2.17 10.41
CA TYR A 144 12.62 -3.07 10.27
C TYR A 144 13.07 -4.43 9.74
N LEU A 145 14.00 -4.45 8.78
CA LEU A 145 14.57 -5.66 8.20
C LEU A 145 15.33 -6.50 9.23
N ARG A 146 16.01 -5.85 10.18
CA ARG A 146 16.68 -6.50 11.34
C ARG A 146 15.72 -6.84 12.49
N ASN A 147 14.45 -6.44 12.37
CA ASN A 147 13.45 -6.58 13.43
C ASN A 147 13.88 -5.95 14.78
N GLU A 148 14.55 -4.80 14.75
CA GLU A 148 15.06 -4.08 15.94
C GLU A 148 14.23 -2.82 16.25
N THR A 149 13.34 -2.43 15.33
CA THR A 149 12.55 -1.18 15.45
C THR A 149 11.63 -1.19 16.68
N GLN A 150 11.49 -0.02 17.32
CA GLN A 150 10.63 0.21 18.48
C GLN A 150 9.35 1.00 18.14
N SER A 151 8.97 1.06 16.86
CA SER A 151 7.73 1.73 16.44
C SER A 151 6.51 0.94 16.88
N GLU A 152 5.39 1.62 17.12
CA GLU A 152 4.15 0.95 17.54
C GLU A 152 3.65 -0.06 16.50
N VAL A 153 3.85 0.22 15.21
CA VAL A 153 3.59 -0.72 14.10
C VAL A 153 4.46 -1.98 14.21
N ALA A 154 5.76 -1.84 14.50
CA ALA A 154 6.66 -2.98 14.65
C ALA A 154 6.28 -3.82 15.89
N LYS A 155 5.98 -3.16 17.01
CA LYS A 155 5.53 -3.83 18.24
C LYS A 155 4.21 -4.58 18.05
N SER A 156 3.22 -3.96 17.40
CA SER A 156 1.93 -4.61 17.10
C SER A 156 2.10 -5.80 16.17
N THR A 157 2.96 -5.69 15.15
CA THR A 157 3.28 -6.82 14.25
C THR A 157 3.87 -8.00 15.02
N ARG A 158 4.87 -7.76 15.89
CA ARG A 158 5.47 -8.81 16.74
C ARG A 158 4.47 -9.44 17.70
N ALA A 159 3.57 -8.64 18.26
CA ALA A 159 2.57 -9.08 19.21
C ALA A 159 1.32 -9.72 18.55
N GLY A 160 1.26 -9.80 17.21
CA GLY A 160 0.08 -10.28 16.48
C GLY A 160 -1.17 -9.42 16.68
N ARG A 161 -1.00 -8.13 17.03
CA ARG A 161 -2.08 -7.19 17.31
C ARG A 161 -2.44 -6.39 16.05
N ILE A 162 -3.66 -5.85 16.02
CA ILE A 162 -4.10 -4.92 14.98
C ILE A 162 -3.15 -3.72 14.93
N LEU A 163 -2.79 -3.31 13.73
CA LEU A 163 -1.90 -2.15 13.50
C LEU A 163 -2.59 -0.86 13.99
N PRO A 164 -1.87 0.02 14.70
CA PRO A 164 -2.41 1.29 15.22
C PRO A 164 -2.69 2.31 14.12
#